data_AF-A0A450U5G7-F1
#
_entry.id   AF-A0A450U5G7-F1
#
_cell.length_a   1.000
_cell.length_b   1.000
_cell.length_c   1.000
_cell.angle_alpha   90.00
_cell.angle_beta   90.00
_cell.angle_gamma   90.00
#
_symmetry.space_group_name_H-M   'P 1'
#
loop_
_entity.id
_entity.type
_entity.pdbx_description
1 polymer ?
#
loop_
_entity_poly.entity_id
_entity_poly.type
_entity_poly.pdbx_seq_one_letter_code
_entity_poly.pdbx_strand_id
1 'polypeptide(L)'
;MTKPSRHARVLVFAKAPVPGKVKTRLIPALGARRAATLQATLISHTLATTAQSGLGVELWCHPDCDHPLFSTCARRFTIALHPQDGADLGARMRHGAESALATAPVILIGTDCPDLTAEELRETSARLENGNDAVLGPALDGGYYLLGLNRIHRWLFDGISWGSDRVLSETRQRLHVLGWRWWEAPARRDIDRPGDLAFLPPRIRDVIDGPRESSRHRDRHPGYPKHWIQVSEKQSFRENRCICQGPSRFSPGAKR
;
A
#
# COMPACT_ATOMS: atom_id res chain seq x y z
N MET A 1 -30.16 0.03 23.18
CA MET A 1 -28.98 0.93 23.14
C MET A 1 -28.36 0.81 21.76
N THR A 2 -28.58 1.79 20.89
CA THR A 2 -27.90 1.86 19.59
C THR A 2 -26.42 2.15 19.84
N LYS A 3 -25.56 1.23 19.38
CA LYS A 3 -24.10 1.44 19.41
C LYS A 3 -23.82 2.73 18.62
N PRO A 4 -23.00 3.67 19.12
CA PRO A 4 -22.66 4.87 18.34
C PRO A 4 -22.11 4.42 16.98
N SER A 5 -22.57 5.05 15.89
CA SER A 5 -22.12 4.76 14.53
C SER A 5 -20.62 5.00 14.44
N ARG A 6 -19.85 3.91 14.35
CA ARG A 6 -18.40 3.97 14.14
C ARG A 6 -18.16 3.73 12.67
N HIS A 7 -17.96 4.83 11.93
CA HIS A 7 -17.51 4.76 10.56
C HIS A 7 -16.21 3.98 10.45
N ALA A 8 -16.08 3.21 9.38
CA ALA A 8 -14.93 2.36 9.20
C ALA A 8 -13.64 3.17 8.99
N ARG A 9 -12.53 2.64 9.49
CA ARG A 9 -11.17 3.12 9.21
C ARG A 9 -10.64 2.44 7.96
N VAL A 10 -10.23 3.21 6.97
CA VAL A 10 -9.57 2.69 5.76
C VAL A 10 -8.07 2.57 5.99
N LEU A 11 -7.53 1.36 5.86
CA LEU A 11 -6.10 1.09 5.91
C LEU A 11 -5.62 0.79 4.49
N VAL A 12 -4.82 1.70 3.94
CA VAL A 12 -4.25 1.59 2.59
C VAL A 12 -2.89 0.91 2.69
N PHE A 13 -2.77 -0.30 2.15
CA PHE A 13 -1.51 -1.05 2.14
C PHE A 13 -0.71 -0.70 0.88
N ALA A 14 0.48 -0.14 1.07
CA ALA A 14 1.35 0.32 -0.01
C ALA A 14 2.79 -0.18 0.14
N LYS A 15 3.39 -0.57 -0.99
CA LYS A 15 4.82 -0.85 -1.08
C LYS A 15 5.56 0.36 -1.65
N ALA A 16 6.72 0.68 -1.06
CA ALA A 16 7.55 1.79 -1.49
C ALA A 16 7.91 1.67 -2.97
N PRO A 17 7.72 2.72 -3.79
CA PRO A 17 7.89 2.68 -5.25
C PRO A 17 9.38 2.71 -5.63
N VAL A 18 10.11 1.65 -5.31
CA VAL A 18 11.52 1.50 -5.63
C VAL A 18 11.68 0.72 -6.95
N PRO A 19 12.39 1.27 -7.95
CA PRO A 19 12.63 0.57 -9.22
C PRO A 19 13.18 -0.85 -9.00
N GLY A 20 12.59 -1.82 -9.68
CA GLY A 20 12.97 -3.24 -9.58
C GLY A 20 12.36 -3.99 -8.39
N LYS A 21 11.72 -3.31 -7.43
CA LYS A 21 11.11 -3.93 -6.24
C LYS A 21 9.59 -3.96 -6.23
N VAL A 22 8.94 -3.20 -7.12
CA VAL A 22 7.49 -3.09 -7.26
C VAL A 22 7.07 -3.38 -8.69
N LYS A 23 5.81 -3.83 -8.86
CA LYS A 23 5.22 -4.10 -10.18
C LYS A 23 6.15 -4.92 -11.08
N THR A 24 6.79 -5.95 -10.50
CA THR A 24 7.86 -6.71 -11.16
C THR A 24 7.37 -7.44 -12.40
N ARG A 25 6.10 -7.87 -12.41
CA ARG A 25 5.42 -8.45 -13.59
C ARG A 25 5.21 -7.44 -14.73
N LEU A 26 5.20 -6.14 -14.44
CA LEU A 26 5.08 -5.07 -15.44
C LEU A 26 6.44 -4.58 -15.95
N ILE A 27 7.55 -4.94 -15.30
CA ILE A 27 8.90 -4.53 -15.71
C ILE A 27 9.23 -4.93 -17.15
N PRO A 28 8.88 -6.13 -17.66
CA PRO A 28 9.13 -6.47 -19.06
C PRO A 28 8.45 -5.53 -20.07
N ALA A 29 7.32 -4.93 -19.71
CA ALA A 29 6.58 -4.01 -20.57
C ALA A 29 6.93 -2.53 -20.36
N LEU A 30 7.21 -2.12 -19.12
CA LEU A 30 7.41 -0.72 -18.75
C LEU A 30 8.88 -0.35 -18.48
N GLY A 31 9.69 -1.33 -18.10
CA GLY A 31 10.98 -1.10 -17.44
C GLY A 31 10.83 -0.73 -15.96
N ALA A 32 11.89 -0.96 -15.19
CA ALA A 32 11.88 -0.82 -13.72
C ALA A 32 11.51 0.58 -13.22
N ARG A 33 11.95 1.64 -13.92
CA ARG A 33 11.66 3.04 -13.54
C ARG A 33 10.19 3.38 -13.72
N ARG A 34 9.61 3.07 -14.89
CA ARG A 34 8.18 3.35 -15.15
C ARG A 34 7.27 2.48 -14.29
N ALA A 35 7.67 1.24 -13.99
CA ALA A 35 6.95 0.40 -13.03
C ALA A 35 6.89 1.04 -11.62
N ALA A 36 7.99 1.64 -11.16
CA ALA A 36 8.01 2.40 -9.92
C ALA A 36 7.19 3.70 -10.00
N THR A 37 7.25 4.44 -11.12
CA THR A 37 6.38 5.60 -11.35
C THR A 37 4.91 5.21 -11.28
N LEU A 38 4.52 4.09 -11.91
CA LEU A 38 3.16 3.57 -11.84
C LEU A 38 2.74 3.28 -10.40
N GLN A 39 3.58 2.62 -9.60
CA GLN A 39 3.30 2.39 -8.19
C GLN A 39 3.08 3.72 -7.44
N ALA A 40 3.94 4.72 -7.64
CA ALA A 40 3.82 6.02 -6.98
C ALA A 40 2.52 6.76 -7.37
N THR A 41 2.15 6.70 -8.65
CA THR A 41 0.91 7.30 -9.17
C THR A 41 -0.32 6.57 -8.63
N LEU A 42 -0.30 5.24 -8.58
CA LEU A 42 -1.38 4.43 -8.01
C LEU A 42 -1.58 4.71 -6.52
N ILE A 43 -0.51 4.76 -5.71
CA ILE A 43 -0.59 5.16 -4.30
C ILE A 43 -1.29 6.52 -4.14
N SER A 44 -0.84 7.52 -4.92
CA SER A 44 -1.39 8.87 -4.84
C SER A 44 -2.85 8.93 -5.30
N HIS A 45 -3.20 8.16 -6.33
CA HIS A 45 -4.57 8.04 -6.85
C HIS A 45 -5.50 7.40 -5.82
N THR A 46 -5.11 6.25 -5.27
CA THR A 46 -5.88 5.56 -4.22
C THR A 46 -6.12 6.47 -3.02
N LEU A 47 -5.11 7.19 -2.55
CA LEU A 47 -5.26 8.12 -1.42
C LEU A 47 -6.19 9.30 -1.73
N ALA A 48 -6.14 9.82 -2.96
CA ALA A 48 -7.09 10.85 -3.40
C ALA A 48 -8.52 10.33 -3.46
N THR A 49 -8.73 9.08 -3.87
CA THR A 49 -10.04 8.42 -3.84
C THR A 49 -10.52 8.20 -2.41
N THR A 50 -9.66 7.68 -1.51
CA THR A 50 -10.04 7.45 -0.11
C THR A 50 -10.37 8.75 0.61
N ALA A 51 -9.66 9.85 0.32
CA ALA A 51 -9.95 11.16 0.91
C ALA A 51 -11.36 11.68 0.53
N GLN A 52 -11.86 11.36 -0.66
CA GLN A 52 -13.22 11.71 -1.09
C GLN A 52 -14.31 10.90 -0.38
N SER A 53 -13.96 9.82 0.34
CA SER A 53 -14.95 9.02 1.06
C SER A 53 -15.49 9.73 2.31
N GLY A 54 -14.70 10.62 2.93
CA GLY A 54 -14.96 11.20 4.25
C GLY A 54 -14.64 10.26 5.43
N LEU A 55 -14.16 9.05 5.17
CA LEU A 55 -13.75 8.10 6.20
C LEU A 55 -12.36 8.44 6.73
N GLY A 56 -12.04 7.95 7.94
CA GLY A 56 -10.67 8.00 8.45
C GLY A 56 -9.75 7.14 7.58
N VAL A 57 -8.55 7.63 7.26
CA VAL A 57 -7.60 6.93 6.39
C VAL A 57 -6.22 6.84 7.05
N GLU A 58 -5.57 5.69 6.92
CA GLU A 58 -4.20 5.44 7.33
C GLU A 58 -3.42 4.80 6.17
N LEU A 59 -2.12 5.13 6.06
CA LEU A 59 -1.22 4.53 5.08
C LEU A 59 -0.26 3.56 5.76
N TRP A 60 -0.37 2.29 5.38
CA TRP A 60 0.41 1.18 5.89
C TRP A 60 1.52 0.84 4.90
N CYS A 61 2.76 1.10 5.29
CA CYS A 61 3.93 1.17 4.43
C CYS A 61 4.80 -0.08 4.54
N HIS A 62 5.26 -0.60 3.40
CA HIS A 62 6.23 -1.68 3.32
C HIS A 62 7.42 -1.30 2.41
N PRO A 63 8.68 -1.60 2.75
CA PRO A 63 9.13 -2.30 3.96
C PRO A 63 9.08 -1.47 5.26
N ASP A 64 9.09 -0.16 5.13
CA ASP A 64 9.10 0.82 6.22
C ASP A 64 8.42 2.11 5.74
N CYS A 65 8.37 3.13 6.60
CA CYS A 65 7.75 4.42 6.30
C CYS A 65 8.72 5.45 5.70
N ASP A 66 9.98 5.08 5.43
CA ASP A 66 11.05 6.06 5.18
C ASP A 66 11.06 6.60 3.75
N HIS A 67 10.38 5.92 2.82
CA HIS A 67 10.33 6.37 1.44
C HIS A 67 9.70 7.79 1.33
N PRO A 68 10.36 8.78 0.68
CA PRO A 68 9.91 10.18 0.66
C PRO A 68 8.48 10.41 0.14
N LEU A 69 8.00 9.54 -0.74
CA LEU A 69 6.59 9.55 -1.19
C LEU A 69 5.63 9.45 0.00
N PHE A 70 5.89 8.57 0.98
CA PHE A 70 4.98 8.34 2.09
C PHE A 70 4.84 9.58 2.98
N SER A 71 5.95 10.24 3.32
CA SER A 71 5.89 11.50 4.08
C SER A 71 5.18 12.62 3.30
N THR A 72 5.34 12.65 1.98
CA THR A 72 4.64 13.59 1.10
C THR A 72 3.12 13.32 1.08
N CYS A 73 2.73 12.07 0.95
CA CYS A 73 1.34 11.63 1.03
C CYS A 73 0.72 11.93 2.40
N ALA A 74 1.44 11.64 3.50
CA ALA A 74 1.02 11.92 4.86
C ALA A 74 0.66 13.39 5.06
N ARG A 75 1.53 14.31 4.62
CA ARG A 75 1.27 15.76 4.69
C ARG A 75 0.14 16.20 3.77
N ARG A 76 0.10 15.69 2.53
CA ARG A 76 -0.88 16.10 1.53
C ARG A 76 -2.32 15.72 1.90
N PHE A 77 -2.49 14.53 2.46
CA PHE A 77 -3.81 13.98 2.79
C PHE A 77 -4.13 14.03 4.29
N THR A 78 -3.21 14.53 5.12
CA THR A 78 -3.34 14.59 6.58
C THR A 78 -3.64 13.21 7.19
N ILE A 79 -2.82 12.22 6.83
CA ILE A 79 -2.98 10.81 7.25
C ILE A 79 -1.78 10.33 8.06
N ALA A 80 -2.03 9.37 8.96
CA ALA A 80 -0.98 8.71 9.71
C ALA A 80 -0.26 7.63 8.87
N LEU A 81 1.02 7.42 9.17
CA LEU A 81 1.85 6.37 8.58
C LEU A 81 2.08 5.26 9.59
N HIS A 82 1.96 4.01 9.14
CA HIS A 82 2.19 2.82 9.96
C HIS A 82 3.08 1.83 9.20
N PRO A 83 4.06 1.17 9.84
CA PRO A 83 4.79 0.08 9.21
C PRO A 83 3.89 -1.14 9.02
N GLN A 84 4.12 -1.90 7.97
CA GLN A 84 3.51 -3.23 7.80
C GLN A 84 4.36 -4.30 8.47
N ASP A 85 3.85 -4.88 9.56
CA ASP A 85 4.55 -5.92 10.32
C ASP A 85 3.95 -7.31 10.07
N GLY A 86 4.79 -8.26 9.64
CA GLY A 86 4.41 -9.65 9.40
C GLY A 86 5.25 -10.35 8.35
N ALA A 87 5.38 -11.68 8.50
CA ALA A 87 6.20 -12.52 7.64
C ALA A 87 5.70 -12.58 6.18
N ASP A 88 4.40 -12.52 5.97
CA ASP A 88 3.74 -12.51 4.66
C ASP A 88 2.64 -11.42 4.59
N LEU A 89 1.95 -11.34 3.45
CA LEU A 89 0.88 -10.37 3.24
C LEU A 89 -0.29 -10.56 4.22
N GLY A 90 -0.68 -11.81 4.49
CA GLY A 90 -1.77 -12.12 5.41
C GLY A 90 -1.46 -11.70 6.84
N ALA A 91 -0.25 -11.97 7.32
CA ALA A 91 0.21 -11.54 8.64
C ALA A 91 0.20 -10.01 8.78
N ARG A 92 0.63 -9.28 7.74
CA ARG A 92 0.61 -7.81 7.71
C ARG A 92 -0.81 -7.25 7.74
N MET A 93 -1.71 -7.79 6.92
CA MET A 93 -3.12 -7.38 6.91
C MET A 93 -3.80 -7.68 8.24
N ARG A 94 -3.53 -8.85 8.82
CA ARG A 94 -4.04 -9.23 10.13
C ARG A 94 -3.57 -8.26 11.21
N HIS A 95 -2.28 -7.95 11.25
CA HIS A 95 -1.71 -7.00 12.21
C HIS A 95 -2.37 -5.61 12.10
N GLY A 96 -2.53 -5.09 10.87
CA GLY A 96 -3.20 -3.81 10.67
C GLY A 96 -4.67 -3.82 11.09
N ALA A 97 -5.40 -4.88 10.71
CA ALA A 97 -6.79 -5.05 11.12
C ALA A 97 -6.95 -5.19 12.63
N GLU A 98 -6.14 -6.00 13.31
CA GLU A 98 -6.15 -6.16 14.77
C GLU A 98 -5.92 -4.80 15.48
N SER A 99 -4.99 -3.99 14.96
CA SER A 99 -4.66 -2.68 15.52
C SER A 99 -5.83 -1.69 15.43
N ALA A 100 -6.53 -1.64 14.30
CA ALA A 100 -7.60 -0.66 14.08
C ALA A 100 -8.99 -1.14 14.57
N LEU A 101 -9.26 -2.45 14.54
CA LEU A 101 -10.56 -3.03 14.95
C LEU A 101 -10.93 -2.77 16.41
N ALA A 102 -9.94 -2.52 17.26
CA ALA A 102 -10.18 -2.10 18.64
C ALA A 102 -11.00 -0.80 18.73
N THR A 103 -10.96 0.03 17.70
CA THR A 103 -11.55 1.38 17.70
C THR A 103 -12.66 1.56 16.67
N ALA A 104 -12.66 0.87 15.54
CA ALA A 104 -13.67 1.03 14.50
C ALA A 104 -13.70 -0.22 13.60
N PRO A 105 -14.79 -0.45 12.84
CA PRO A 105 -14.72 -1.36 11.69
C PRO A 105 -13.56 -0.95 10.77
N VAL A 106 -13.00 -1.90 10.03
CA VAL A 106 -11.82 -1.64 9.19
C VAL A 106 -12.10 -1.97 7.73
N ILE A 107 -11.49 -1.23 6.82
CA ILE A 107 -11.48 -1.52 5.39
C ILE A 107 -10.03 -1.59 4.95
N LEU A 108 -9.56 -2.79 4.63
CA LEU A 108 -8.23 -3.04 4.07
C LEU A 108 -8.32 -2.90 2.54
N ILE A 109 -7.45 -2.07 1.96
CA ILE A 109 -7.31 -1.97 0.50
C ILE A 109 -5.85 -1.96 0.07
N GLY A 110 -5.58 -2.47 -1.12
CA GLY A 110 -4.32 -2.23 -1.83
C GLY A 110 -4.37 -0.94 -2.66
N THR A 111 -3.33 -0.73 -3.48
CA THR A 111 -3.25 0.43 -4.39
C THR A 111 -3.51 0.08 -5.85
N ASP A 112 -3.80 -1.18 -6.13
CA ASP A 112 -3.67 -1.74 -7.48
C ASP A 112 -4.96 -1.70 -8.29
N CYS A 113 -6.08 -1.35 -7.66
CA CYS A 113 -7.39 -1.16 -8.26
C CYS A 113 -7.69 0.35 -8.44
N PRO A 114 -7.31 0.99 -9.56
CA PRO A 114 -7.58 2.40 -9.78
C PRO A 114 -9.07 2.72 -10.00
N ASP A 115 -9.88 1.70 -10.29
CA ASP A 115 -11.33 1.82 -10.48
C ASP A 115 -12.12 1.79 -9.16
N LEU A 116 -11.43 1.58 -8.02
CA LEU A 116 -12.04 1.73 -6.69
C LEU A 116 -12.58 3.16 -6.55
N THR A 117 -13.80 3.27 -6.06
CA THR A 117 -14.50 4.56 -5.87
C THR A 117 -14.68 4.89 -4.39
N ALA A 118 -14.84 6.18 -4.11
CA ALA A 118 -15.19 6.66 -2.77
C ALA A 118 -16.56 6.15 -2.30
N GLU A 119 -17.48 5.89 -3.24
CA GLU A 119 -18.81 5.35 -2.94
C GLU A 119 -18.74 3.90 -2.47
N GLU A 120 -17.89 3.07 -3.08
CA GLU A 120 -17.67 1.69 -2.62
C GLU A 120 -17.11 1.64 -1.19
N LEU A 121 -16.27 2.61 -0.81
CA LEU A 121 -15.78 2.73 0.56
C LEU A 121 -16.89 3.11 1.55
N ARG A 122 -17.74 4.07 1.18
CA ARG A 122 -18.91 4.45 1.99
C ARG A 122 -19.91 3.31 2.14
N GLU A 123 -20.24 2.65 1.03
CA GLU A 123 -21.13 1.49 1.03
C GLU A 123 -20.56 0.36 1.88
N THR A 124 -19.25 0.08 1.77
CA THR A 124 -18.58 -0.89 2.64
C THR A 124 -18.73 -0.52 4.11
N SER A 125 -18.49 0.74 4.49
CA SER A 125 -18.68 1.21 5.87
C SER A 125 -20.13 1.00 6.32
N ALA A 126 -21.11 1.40 5.51
CA ALA A 126 -22.52 1.24 5.81
C ALA A 126 -22.93 -0.23 5.96
N ARG A 127 -22.40 -1.13 5.11
CA ARG A 127 -22.65 -2.58 5.18
C ARG A 127 -22.09 -3.18 6.46
N LEU A 128 -20.91 -2.74 6.90
CA LEU A 128 -20.35 -3.14 8.19
C LEU A 128 -21.22 -2.59 9.33
N GLU A 129 -21.56 -1.30 9.33
CA GLU A 129 -22.43 -0.69 10.35
C GLU A 129 -23.79 -1.43 10.48
N ASN A 130 -24.33 -1.92 9.36
CA ASN A 130 -25.58 -2.68 9.29
C ASN A 130 -25.45 -4.19 9.60
N GLY A 131 -24.33 -4.60 10.21
CA GLY A 131 -24.18 -5.90 10.84
C GLY A 131 -23.60 -7.01 9.97
N ASN A 132 -22.97 -6.69 8.83
CA ASN A 132 -22.10 -7.67 8.17
C ASN A 132 -20.78 -7.80 8.94
N ASP A 133 -20.32 -9.02 9.19
CA ASP A 133 -19.02 -9.30 9.79
C ASP A 133 -17.87 -8.98 8.83
N ALA A 134 -18.10 -9.17 7.52
CA ALA A 134 -17.13 -8.89 6.47
C ALA A 134 -17.76 -8.33 5.18
N VAL A 135 -16.96 -7.63 4.40
CA VAL A 135 -17.27 -7.21 3.03
C VAL A 135 -16.08 -7.55 2.14
N LEU A 136 -16.32 -8.18 0.99
CA LEU A 136 -15.28 -8.47 0.01
C LEU A 136 -15.48 -7.64 -1.25
N GLY A 137 -14.40 -7.07 -1.79
CA GLY A 137 -14.35 -6.52 -3.15
C GLY A 137 -13.54 -7.45 -4.04
N PRO A 138 -14.18 -8.33 -4.84
CA PRO A 138 -13.48 -9.28 -5.71
C PRO A 138 -12.57 -8.60 -6.73
N ALA A 139 -11.36 -9.11 -6.90
CA ALA A 139 -10.50 -8.75 -8.02
C ALA A 139 -10.62 -9.82 -9.12
N LEU A 140 -10.55 -9.40 -10.39
CA LEU A 140 -10.70 -10.31 -11.54
C LEU A 140 -9.56 -11.32 -11.69
N ASP A 141 -8.45 -11.14 -10.98
CA ASP A 141 -7.30 -12.05 -10.98
C ASP A 141 -7.41 -13.18 -9.94
N GLY A 142 -8.52 -13.24 -9.20
CA GLY A 142 -8.78 -14.22 -8.14
C GLY A 142 -8.38 -13.76 -6.74
N GLY A 143 -7.89 -12.53 -6.58
CA GLY A 143 -7.72 -11.85 -5.30
C GLY A 143 -8.94 -11.03 -4.89
N TYR A 144 -8.69 -10.03 -4.02
CA TYR A 144 -9.67 -9.01 -3.68
C TYR A 144 -8.96 -7.65 -3.53
N TYR A 145 -9.58 -6.59 -4.04
CA TYR A 145 -9.06 -5.23 -3.92
C TYR A 145 -9.46 -4.56 -2.59
N LEU A 146 -10.48 -5.12 -1.93
CA LEU A 146 -11.07 -4.60 -0.70
C LEU A 146 -11.48 -5.74 0.24
N LEU A 147 -11.16 -5.59 1.52
CA LEU A 147 -11.65 -6.44 2.61
C LEU A 147 -12.11 -5.55 3.78
N GLY A 148 -13.42 -5.42 3.94
CA GLY A 148 -14.05 -4.80 5.10
C GLY A 148 -14.26 -5.82 6.22
N LEU A 149 -14.03 -5.43 7.48
CA LEU A 149 -14.16 -6.29 8.65
C LEU A 149 -14.76 -5.54 9.83
N ASN A 150 -15.69 -6.19 10.52
CA ASN A 150 -16.21 -5.79 11.84
C ASN A 150 -15.63 -6.60 13.00
N ARG A 151 -15.06 -7.75 12.66
CA ARG A 151 -14.44 -8.69 13.58
C ARG A 151 -13.30 -9.38 12.87
N ILE A 152 -12.41 -9.98 13.65
CA ILE A 152 -11.21 -10.63 13.14
C ILE A 152 -11.14 -12.07 13.62
N HIS A 153 -10.62 -12.93 12.76
CA HIS A 153 -10.23 -14.28 13.10
C HIS A 153 -8.96 -14.63 12.31
N ARG A 154 -7.93 -15.13 13.00
CA ARG A 154 -6.62 -15.44 12.38
C ARG A 154 -6.72 -16.35 11.15
N TRP A 155 -7.66 -17.29 11.17
CA TRP A 155 -7.90 -18.21 10.06
C TRP A 155 -8.44 -17.53 8.80
N LEU A 156 -8.85 -16.26 8.83
CA LEU A 156 -9.14 -15.52 7.60
C LEU A 156 -7.85 -15.15 6.84
N PHE A 157 -6.68 -15.18 7.50
CA PHE A 157 -5.41 -14.72 6.94
C PHE A 157 -4.35 -15.83 6.86
N ASP A 158 -4.29 -16.70 7.87
CA ASP A 158 -3.24 -17.72 8.01
C ASP A 158 -3.33 -18.80 6.93
N GLY A 159 -2.25 -19.05 6.19
CA GLY A 159 -2.18 -20.15 5.21
C GLY A 159 -3.08 -19.97 3.99
N ILE A 160 -3.49 -18.74 3.66
CA ILE A 160 -4.02 -18.42 2.33
C ILE A 160 -2.88 -18.48 1.31
N SER A 161 -3.20 -18.94 0.10
CA SER A 161 -2.30 -18.96 -1.05
C SER A 161 -2.06 -17.55 -1.61
N TRP A 162 -1.46 -16.64 -0.82
CA TRP A 162 -1.25 -15.23 -1.17
C TRP A 162 -0.50 -15.07 -2.51
N GLY A 163 -1.02 -14.19 -3.38
CA GLY A 163 -0.45 -13.95 -4.72
C GLY A 163 -0.86 -14.97 -5.79
N SER A 164 -1.86 -15.81 -5.51
CA SER A 164 -2.48 -16.73 -6.47
C SER A 164 -3.92 -16.30 -6.80
N ASP A 165 -4.50 -16.94 -7.82
CA ASP A 165 -5.91 -16.80 -8.23
C ASP A 165 -6.89 -17.53 -7.29
N ARG A 166 -6.39 -18.19 -6.25
CA ARG A 166 -7.20 -18.94 -5.28
C ARG A 166 -7.59 -18.12 -4.05
N VAL A 167 -6.95 -16.98 -3.82
CA VAL A 167 -7.10 -16.16 -2.60
C VAL A 167 -8.56 -15.89 -2.27
N LEU A 168 -9.34 -15.36 -3.22
CA LEU A 168 -10.75 -15.04 -3.01
C LEU A 168 -11.58 -16.28 -2.69
N SER A 169 -11.37 -17.38 -3.41
CA SER A 169 -12.10 -18.63 -3.20
C SER A 169 -11.83 -19.22 -1.81
N GLU A 170 -10.58 -19.19 -1.35
CA GLU A 170 -10.18 -19.64 -0.02
C GLU A 170 -10.78 -18.74 1.07
N THR A 171 -10.76 -17.43 0.89
CA THR A 171 -11.38 -16.47 1.82
C THR A 171 -12.89 -16.69 1.93
N ARG A 172 -13.61 -16.85 0.81
CA ARG A 172 -15.05 -17.16 0.79
C ARG A 172 -15.36 -18.44 1.56
N GLN A 173 -14.58 -19.51 1.32
CA GLN A 173 -14.74 -20.77 2.04
C GLN A 173 -14.54 -20.58 3.55
N ARG A 174 -13.53 -19.80 3.97
CA ARG A 174 -13.25 -19.52 5.38
C ARG A 174 -14.38 -18.70 6.02
N LEU A 175 -14.89 -17.67 5.35
CA LEU A 175 -16.06 -16.90 5.81
C LEU A 175 -17.28 -17.81 6.02
N HIS A 176 -17.53 -18.73 5.09
CA HIS A 176 -18.62 -19.70 5.20
C HIS A 176 -18.44 -20.63 6.42
N VAL A 177 -17.26 -21.24 6.60
CA VAL A 177 -17.01 -22.15 7.73
C VAL A 177 -17.04 -21.41 9.07
N LEU A 178 -16.61 -20.15 9.11
CA LEU A 178 -16.72 -19.31 10.29
C LEU A 178 -18.18 -18.90 10.62
N GLY A 179 -19.12 -19.14 9.70
CA GLY A 179 -20.52 -18.73 9.84
C GLY A 179 -20.71 -17.21 9.85
N TRP A 180 -19.79 -16.47 9.22
CA TRP A 180 -19.85 -15.01 9.19
C TRP A 180 -20.91 -14.52 8.23
N ARG A 181 -21.59 -13.42 8.58
CA ARG A 181 -22.44 -12.68 7.66
C ARG A 181 -21.58 -11.77 6.80
N TRP A 182 -21.66 -11.87 5.48
CA TRP A 182 -20.81 -11.09 4.60
C TRP A 182 -21.49 -10.69 3.31
N TRP A 183 -20.92 -9.69 2.62
CA TRP A 183 -21.42 -9.16 1.36
C TRP A 183 -20.28 -8.95 0.35
N GLU A 184 -20.59 -9.01 -0.94
CA GLU A 184 -19.63 -8.74 -2.03
C GLU A 184 -19.96 -7.48 -2.80
N ALA A 185 -18.96 -6.61 -2.93
CA ALA A 185 -18.97 -5.50 -3.86
C ALA A 185 -18.80 -5.99 -5.31
N PRO A 186 -19.07 -5.13 -6.31
CA PRO A 186 -18.79 -5.45 -7.71
C PRO A 186 -17.32 -5.83 -7.93
N ALA A 187 -17.07 -6.78 -8.81
CA ALA A 187 -15.71 -7.16 -9.15
C ALA A 187 -14.97 -6.03 -9.90
N ARG A 188 -13.69 -5.84 -9.58
CA ARG A 188 -12.82 -4.83 -10.22
C ARG A 188 -11.54 -5.45 -10.78
N ARG A 189 -10.87 -4.71 -11.66
CA ARG A 189 -9.60 -5.10 -12.27
C ARG A 189 -8.44 -4.44 -11.53
N ASP A 190 -7.51 -5.27 -11.07
CA ASP A 190 -6.22 -4.82 -10.56
C ASP A 190 -5.22 -4.70 -11.71
N ILE A 191 -4.30 -3.75 -11.59
CA ILE A 191 -3.24 -3.51 -12.56
C ILE A 191 -1.96 -4.20 -12.10
N ASP A 192 -1.77 -5.46 -12.49
CA ASP A 192 -0.59 -6.26 -12.10
C ASP A 192 0.16 -6.89 -13.29
N ARG A 193 -0.52 -7.16 -14.41
CA ARG A 193 0.08 -7.80 -15.59
C ARG A 193 0.10 -6.87 -16.81
N PRO A 194 1.00 -7.12 -17.79
CA PRO A 194 1.10 -6.25 -18.97
C PRO A 194 -0.22 -6.02 -19.72
N GLY A 195 -1.10 -7.03 -19.76
CA GLY A 195 -2.43 -6.91 -20.37
C GLY A 195 -3.35 -5.91 -19.64
N ASP A 196 -3.15 -5.69 -18.34
CA ASP A 196 -3.96 -4.77 -17.55
C ASP A 196 -3.65 -3.30 -17.87
N LEU A 197 -2.48 -3.02 -18.46
CA LEU A 197 -2.09 -1.66 -18.84
C LEU A 197 -3.07 -1.02 -19.81
N ALA A 198 -3.81 -1.80 -20.61
CA ALA A 198 -4.88 -1.31 -21.48
C ALA A 198 -6.02 -0.62 -20.71
N PHE A 199 -6.23 -1.00 -19.45
CA PHE A 199 -7.32 -0.54 -18.58
C PHE A 199 -6.91 0.58 -17.63
N LEU A 200 -5.67 1.09 -17.74
CA LEU A 200 -5.27 2.25 -16.95
C LEU A 200 -6.14 3.47 -17.25
N PRO A 201 -6.66 4.17 -16.23
CA PRO A 201 -7.35 5.43 -16.43
C PRO A 201 -6.46 6.41 -17.21
N PRO A 202 -7.03 7.24 -18.11
CA PRO A 202 -6.25 8.15 -18.96
C PRO A 202 -5.27 9.01 -18.17
N ARG A 203 -5.71 9.58 -17.04
CA ARG A 203 -4.88 10.42 -16.17
C ARG A 203 -3.66 9.70 -15.60
N ILE A 204 -3.74 8.39 -15.36
CA ILE A 204 -2.60 7.58 -14.89
C ILE A 204 -1.72 7.22 -16.08
N ARG A 205 -2.31 6.78 -17.19
CA ARG A 205 -1.59 6.44 -18.43
C ARG A 205 -0.69 7.58 -18.91
N ASP A 206 -1.21 8.81 -18.93
CA ASP A 206 -0.47 9.98 -19.39
C ASP A 206 0.81 10.23 -18.57
N VAL A 207 0.80 9.92 -17.27
CA VAL A 207 1.97 10.03 -16.40
C VAL A 207 3.03 8.96 -16.72
N ILE A 208 2.61 7.76 -17.13
CA ILE A 208 3.52 6.65 -17.41
C ILE A 208 4.15 6.77 -18.79
N ASP A 209 3.35 7.15 -19.79
CA ASP A 209 3.81 7.31 -21.16
C ASP A 209 4.72 8.56 -21.29
N GLY A 210 4.51 9.56 -20.43
CA GLY A 210 5.19 10.85 -20.49
C GLY A 210 4.62 11.73 -21.61
N PRO A 211 5.13 12.95 -21.79
CA PRO A 211 4.78 13.75 -22.96
C PRO A 211 5.13 12.96 -24.22
N ARG A 212 4.14 12.74 -25.10
CA ARG A 212 4.39 12.17 -26.42
C ARG A 212 5.34 13.11 -27.15
N GLU A 213 6.62 12.75 -27.25
CA GLU A 213 7.55 13.46 -28.12
C GLU A 213 7.03 13.36 -29.55
N SER A 214 6.42 14.45 -30.03
CA SER A 214 6.24 14.64 -31.45
C SER A 214 7.64 14.68 -32.06
N SER A 215 7.92 13.73 -32.94
CA SER A 215 9.18 13.56 -33.64
C SER A 215 9.73 14.89 -34.17
N ARG A 216 10.72 15.46 -33.47
CA ARG A 216 11.83 16.28 -33.98
C ARG A 216 12.75 16.73 -32.84
N HIS A 217 14.04 16.47 -33.06
CA HIS A 217 15.25 16.94 -32.36
C HIS A 217 15.82 16.12 -31.19
N ARG A 218 17.07 15.71 -31.44
CA ARG A 218 18.02 15.01 -30.56
C ARG A 218 18.36 15.82 -29.31
N ASP A 219 18.77 15.06 -28.31
CA ASP A 219 19.55 15.41 -27.12
C ASP A 219 18.87 16.30 -26.08
N ARG A 220 18.25 15.64 -25.08
CA ARG A 220 18.43 15.90 -23.64
C ARG A 220 17.69 14.84 -22.81
N HIS A 221 18.40 14.24 -21.85
CA HIS A 221 17.85 13.32 -20.85
C HIS A 221 16.66 13.91 -20.08
N PRO A 222 15.51 13.22 -19.95
CA PRO A 222 14.48 13.61 -19.02
C PRO A 222 14.68 12.92 -17.67
N GLY A 223 15.15 13.71 -16.70
CA GLY A 223 15.13 13.42 -15.27
C GLY A 223 13.76 13.68 -14.64
N TYR A 224 13.61 13.19 -13.41
CA TYR A 224 12.43 13.30 -12.54
C TYR A 224 11.72 14.67 -12.56
N PRO A 225 10.39 14.72 -12.33
CA PRO A 225 9.67 15.99 -12.19
C PRO A 225 10.34 16.88 -11.13
N LYS A 226 10.62 18.13 -11.48
CA LYS A 226 11.47 19.09 -10.73
C LYS A 226 11.03 19.40 -9.28
N HIS A 227 9.87 18.91 -8.82
CA HIS A 227 9.46 19.02 -7.41
C HIS A 227 9.99 17.86 -6.52
N TRP A 228 10.72 16.90 -7.08
CA TRP A 228 11.29 15.75 -6.37
C TRP A 228 12.81 15.82 -6.16
N ILE A 229 13.49 16.88 -6.63
CA ILE A 229 14.95 17.03 -6.57
C ILE A 229 15.31 18.06 -5.50
N GLN A 230 15.19 17.73 -4.21
CA GLN A 230 15.95 18.43 -3.15
C GLN A 230 16.25 17.60 -1.89
N VAL A 231 16.00 16.28 -1.85
CA VAL A 231 16.24 15.48 -0.63
C VAL A 231 17.24 14.32 -0.80
N SER A 232 17.74 14.03 -2.02
CA SER A 232 18.60 12.85 -2.24
C SER A 232 20.12 13.08 -2.24
N GLU A 233 20.61 14.30 -1.98
CA GLU A 233 22.02 14.65 -2.23
C GLU A 233 22.86 14.97 -0.98
N LYS A 234 22.44 14.56 0.22
CA LYS A 234 23.22 14.80 1.46
C LYS A 234 23.51 13.57 2.34
N GLN A 235 23.27 12.35 1.87
CA GLN A 235 23.63 11.14 2.63
C GLN A 235 24.32 10.10 1.75
N SER A 236 25.51 10.43 1.27
CA SER A 236 26.51 9.43 0.90
C SER A 236 27.89 10.07 0.95
N PHE A 237 28.45 10.18 2.15
CA PHE A 237 29.90 10.22 2.39
C PHE A 237 30.14 10.09 3.89
N ARG A 238 30.27 8.86 4.37
CA ARG A 238 31.03 8.47 5.57
C ARG A 238 31.13 6.94 5.59
N GLU A 239 31.91 6.40 4.67
CA GLU A 239 32.46 5.06 4.80
C GLU A 239 33.68 5.09 5.73
N ASN A 240 33.57 4.29 6.79
CA ASN A 240 34.58 3.41 7.34
C ASN A 240 36.05 3.78 7.13
N ARG A 241 36.70 4.22 8.21
CA ARG A 241 38.11 3.92 8.43
C ARG A 241 38.29 3.28 9.81
N CYS A 242 38.35 1.95 9.79
CA CYS A 242 38.89 1.12 10.87
C CYS A 242 40.42 1.21 10.80
N ILE A 243 41.09 1.58 11.88
CA ILE A 243 42.53 1.35 12.06
C ILE A 243 42.73 0.74 13.44
N CYS A 244 43.45 -0.37 13.46
CA CYS A 244 43.73 -1.23 14.60
C CYS A 244 44.85 -0.66 15.51
N GLN A 245 44.68 -0.92 16.80
CA GLN A 245 45.62 -1.15 17.91
C GLN A 245 47.12 -0.78 17.83
N GLY A 246 47.64 -0.25 18.96
CA GLY A 246 49.02 -0.49 19.44
C GLY A 246 49.51 0.49 20.53
N PRO A 247 50.26 0.08 21.58
CA PRO A 247 50.18 0.67 22.93
C PRO A 247 51.47 1.38 23.44
N SER A 248 51.38 2.19 24.52
CA SER A 248 52.30 2.17 25.69
C SER A 248 52.15 3.36 26.67
N ARG A 249 52.09 3.01 27.97
CA ARG A 249 52.73 3.57 29.20
C ARG A 249 52.72 5.10 29.43
N PHE A 250 52.37 5.68 30.59
CA PHE A 250 52.91 5.47 31.96
C PHE A 250 51.98 6.17 33.01
N SER A 251 51.88 5.60 34.21
CA SER A 251 51.20 6.09 35.44
C SER A 251 52.06 7.14 36.21
N PRO A 252 51.85 7.49 37.52
CA PRO A 252 50.69 7.35 38.44
C PRO A 252 50.39 8.62 39.30
N GLY A 253 49.27 8.62 40.03
CA GLY A 253 49.04 9.52 41.17
C GLY A 253 47.93 9.00 42.07
N ALA A 254 48.25 8.70 43.33
CA ALA A 254 47.51 7.83 44.24
C ALA A 254 46.96 8.57 45.47
N LYS A 255 45.88 8.00 46.06
CA LYS A 255 45.39 8.11 47.46
C LYS A 255 44.87 9.52 47.88
N ARG A 256 43.71 9.69 48.53
CA ARG A 256 42.94 8.85 49.47
C ARG A 256 41.45 9.02 49.21
#